data_AF-A0A848FGS2-F1
#
_entry.id   AF-A0A848FGS2-F1
#
_cell.length_a   1.000
_cell.length_b   1.000
_cell.length_c   1.000
_cell.angle_alpha   90.00
_cell.angle_beta   90.00
_cell.angle_gamma   90.00
#
_symmetry.space_group_name_H-M   'P 1'
#
loop_
_entity.id
_entity.type
_entity.pdbx_description
1 polymer ?
#
loop_
_entity_poly.entity_id
_entity_poly.type
_entity_poly.pdbx_seq_one_letter_code
_entity_poly.pdbx_strand_id
1 'polypeptide(L)'
;MRIGEVARRGCALETRKGRPVNTEPAGHQVSGGGWEDVPAPPDAAVPALDEDGYFEALFPHIEEGRVIPVIGADLVSVTYRGRTVPLMQAVAERLLQHYGRQPAPGTPQAGATGVVLRPGHALNDAVCAVLDDRRRDPYATVQRALNEIVQHCAEPLPAPLLDLATVDAFRLFVTTTPDELLVRAIDQVRHGGAPKTREILHVPNLPTDEFRDLAEADLASSQLTAVLYLFGKARSAQLYAIHDEDTLEYVHNLQSHGSNVPERFIGKLRTHDLLLIGCCFPDWLTRFFLRLSNQSRLGDDRRPKREFLVGDFCDPADGLIVFLERFSRQTSVFRGSPQRFVAELARRWRARHPPAAGGLAATAVATHAAPQTQDTFFISYTRADFTAAQTLQKELRALGIDAVWFDHTALRPGHDWAGEIAAAIRRCYIFLPLISAQTEARDRGYFREEWTQAAEQARQIEGRPFIVPLVIDADYAGNADAYQLVPPAFLRKHFGHAPQGRPSEALRERLVELIRDYRLRRQA
;
A
#
# COMPACT_ATOMS: atom_id res chain seq x y z
N MET A 1 13.36 -36.80 -50.22
CA MET A 1 14.79 -36.45 -50.04
C MET A 1 14.88 -35.77 -48.67
N ARG A 2 15.16 -36.56 -47.61
CA ARG A 2 16.43 -36.61 -46.83
C ARG A 2 16.59 -35.38 -45.94
N ILE A 3 16.50 -35.42 -44.60
CA ILE A 3 17.27 -36.19 -43.60
C ILE A 3 18.76 -36.33 -43.97
N GLY A 4 19.62 -35.62 -43.23
CA GLY A 4 21.07 -35.76 -43.11
C GLY A 4 21.51 -34.81 -42.00
N GLU A 5 21.88 -35.21 -40.78
CA GLU A 5 22.91 -36.15 -40.32
C GLU A 5 24.34 -35.72 -40.71
N VAL A 6 25.09 -35.15 -39.74
CA VAL A 6 26.56 -35.26 -39.58
C VAL A 6 26.86 -35.15 -38.07
N ALA A 7 26.95 -36.29 -37.37
CA ALA A 7 28.18 -36.93 -36.82
C ALA A 7 28.55 -36.44 -35.39
N ARG A 8 28.34 -37.20 -34.31
CA ARG A 8 28.99 -38.46 -33.84
C ARG A 8 30.53 -38.45 -33.79
N ARG A 9 31.05 -38.42 -32.55
CA ARG A 9 32.09 -39.30 -31.98
C ARG A 9 31.67 -39.56 -30.52
N GLY A 10 31.55 -40.75 -29.94
CA GLY A 10 31.95 -42.09 -30.34
C GLY A 10 32.90 -42.67 -29.28
N CYS A 11 32.37 -43.40 -28.28
CA CYS A 11 32.97 -44.56 -27.57
C CYS A 11 32.19 -44.87 -26.28
N ALA A 12 31.98 -46.10 -25.79
CA ALA A 12 31.56 -47.40 -26.31
C ALA A 12 31.42 -48.32 -25.07
N LEU A 13 30.80 -49.51 -25.26
CA LEU A 13 30.68 -50.69 -24.36
C LEU A 13 29.42 -50.68 -23.46
N GLU A 14 28.58 -51.72 -23.39
CA GLU A 14 28.45 -52.99 -24.12
C GLU A 14 27.08 -53.60 -23.76
N THR A 15 26.41 -54.25 -24.69
CA THR A 15 25.07 -54.86 -24.52
C THR A 15 25.15 -56.33 -24.12
N ARG A 16 24.22 -56.81 -23.29
CA ARG A 16 23.81 -58.23 -23.29
C ARG A 16 22.28 -58.37 -23.25
N LYS A 17 21.73 -59.10 -24.22
CA LYS A 17 20.30 -59.43 -24.39
C LYS A 17 19.88 -60.67 -23.59
N GLY A 18 18.71 -60.60 -22.95
CA GLY A 18 17.57 -61.49 -23.20
C GLY A 18 17.35 -62.74 -22.32
N ARG A 19 16.22 -62.77 -21.60
CA ARG A 19 15.15 -63.81 -21.72
C ARG A 19 13.89 -63.41 -20.91
N PRO A 20 12.66 -63.70 -21.38
CA PRO A 20 11.42 -63.40 -20.67
C PRO A 20 10.86 -64.63 -19.93
N VAL A 21 10.16 -64.43 -18.80
CA VAL A 21 9.27 -65.43 -18.20
C VAL A 21 8.07 -64.72 -17.55
N ASN A 22 6.87 -65.06 -18.03
CA ASN A 22 5.59 -64.91 -17.31
C ASN A 22 5.33 -66.20 -16.52
N THR A 23 4.76 -66.09 -15.31
CA THR A 23 3.52 -66.75 -14.80
C THR A 23 3.51 -66.88 -13.27
N GLU A 24 2.66 -66.06 -12.63
CA GLU A 24 1.74 -66.36 -11.50
C GLU A 24 2.26 -66.84 -10.11
N PRO A 25 1.42 -66.71 -9.03
CA PRO A 25 1.83 -66.04 -7.79
C PRO A 25 2.14 -67.01 -6.64
N ALA A 26 3.14 -66.67 -5.82
CA ALA A 26 3.39 -67.31 -4.55
C ALA A 26 3.13 -66.30 -3.42
N GLY A 27 2.01 -66.50 -2.70
CA GLY A 27 1.72 -65.78 -1.48
C GLY A 27 2.81 -66.03 -0.45
N HIS A 28 3.32 -64.95 0.15
CA HIS A 28 4.05 -64.98 1.41
C HIS A 28 3.43 -63.94 2.34
N GLN A 29 2.91 -64.46 3.44
CA GLN A 29 2.36 -63.74 4.57
C GLN A 29 3.36 -62.69 5.07
N VAL A 30 2.95 -61.43 5.13
CA VAL A 30 3.65 -60.42 5.92
C VAL A 30 3.11 -60.56 7.34
N SER A 31 3.94 -61.10 8.22
CA SER A 31 3.72 -61.16 9.66
C SER A 31 3.52 -59.75 10.22
N GLY A 32 2.43 -59.56 10.96
CA GLY A 32 2.15 -58.35 11.71
C GLY A 32 3.24 -58.07 12.75
N GLY A 33 4.05 -57.06 12.47
CA GLY A 33 4.86 -56.35 13.46
C GLY A 33 4.14 -55.06 13.80
N GLY A 34 3.73 -54.93 15.06
CA GLY A 34 2.97 -53.80 15.58
C GLY A 34 3.72 -52.48 15.42
N TRP A 35 3.01 -51.48 14.92
CA TRP A 35 3.38 -50.07 15.03
C TRP A 35 2.88 -49.54 16.38
N GLU A 36 3.28 -50.18 17.47
CA GLU A 36 2.98 -49.70 18.83
C GLU A 36 4.29 -49.20 19.48
N ASP A 37 4.18 -47.98 20.00
CA ASP A 37 5.15 -47.25 20.81
C ASP A 37 6.44 -46.75 20.14
N VAL A 38 6.26 -45.75 19.25
CA VAL A 38 7.22 -44.63 19.23
C VAL A 38 6.88 -43.75 20.44
N PRO A 39 7.76 -43.61 21.45
CA PRO A 39 7.46 -42.76 22.59
C PRO A 39 7.23 -41.33 22.09
N ALA A 40 6.07 -40.77 22.43
CA ALA A 40 5.80 -39.36 22.20
C ALA A 40 6.97 -38.55 22.78
N PRO A 41 7.53 -37.57 22.04
CA PRO A 41 8.53 -36.70 22.61
C PRO A 41 7.93 -36.09 23.89
N PRO A 42 8.72 -35.97 24.97
CA PRO A 42 8.23 -35.37 26.20
C PRO A 42 7.63 -34.02 25.86
N ASP A 43 6.50 -33.66 26.49
CA ASP A 43 5.85 -32.35 26.41
C ASP A 43 6.90 -31.25 26.61
N ALA A 44 7.55 -30.87 25.51
CA ALA A 44 8.49 -29.79 25.48
C ALA A 44 7.61 -28.57 25.51
N ALA A 45 7.35 -28.08 26.72
CA ALA A 45 6.73 -26.79 26.95
C ALA A 45 7.31 -25.81 25.92
N VAL A 46 6.45 -25.27 25.04
CA VAL A 46 6.86 -24.31 24.03
C VAL A 46 7.64 -23.23 24.76
N PRO A 47 8.92 -23.01 24.45
CA PRO A 47 9.72 -22.06 25.20
C PRO A 47 9.01 -20.71 25.16
N ALA A 48 8.94 -20.04 26.31
CA ALA A 48 8.32 -18.73 26.43
C ALA A 48 8.90 -17.81 25.36
N LEU A 49 8.03 -17.15 24.60
CA LEU A 49 8.43 -16.28 23.51
C LEU A 49 9.25 -15.12 24.05
N ASP A 50 10.45 -14.94 23.52
CA ASP A 50 11.22 -13.72 23.70
C ASP A 50 10.61 -12.60 22.83
N GLU A 51 9.45 -12.10 23.26
CA GLU A 51 8.74 -11.02 22.56
C GLU A 51 9.65 -9.78 22.44
N ASP A 52 10.41 -9.46 23.50
CA ASP A 52 11.29 -8.30 23.51
C ASP A 52 12.46 -8.46 22.53
N GLY A 53 13.15 -9.60 22.53
CA GLY A 53 14.19 -9.89 21.55
C GLY A 53 13.70 -9.88 20.10
N TYR A 54 12.47 -10.34 19.85
CA TYR A 54 11.86 -10.26 18.52
C TYR A 54 11.69 -8.81 18.06
N PHE A 55 11.12 -7.96 18.93
CA PHE A 55 10.91 -6.54 18.61
C PHE A 55 12.23 -5.77 18.49
N GLU A 56 13.21 -6.03 19.36
CA GLU A 56 14.55 -5.42 19.27
C GLU A 56 15.27 -5.82 17.98
N ALA A 57 15.04 -7.04 17.48
CA ALA A 57 15.55 -7.48 16.18
C ALA A 57 14.80 -6.87 14.98
N LEU A 58 13.52 -6.49 15.13
CA LEU A 58 12.66 -5.98 14.06
C LEU A 58 12.75 -4.46 13.90
N PHE A 59 12.72 -3.69 14.99
CA PHE A 59 12.61 -2.22 14.93
C PHE A 59 13.70 -1.54 14.10
N PRO A 60 15.00 -1.90 14.19
CA PRO A 60 16.04 -1.26 13.37
C PRO A 60 15.75 -1.37 11.87
N HIS A 61 15.22 -2.50 11.42
CA HIS A 61 14.87 -2.71 10.01
C HIS A 61 13.65 -1.87 9.59
N ILE A 62 12.69 -1.67 10.50
CA ILE A 62 11.55 -0.78 10.26
C ILE A 62 12.03 0.67 10.17
N GLU A 63 12.87 1.12 11.11
CA GLU A 63 13.41 2.49 11.17
C GLU A 63 14.27 2.83 9.94
N GLU A 64 15.00 1.86 9.39
CA GLU A 64 15.73 1.98 8.12
C GLU A 64 14.81 2.01 6.88
N GLY A 65 13.49 1.81 7.04
CA GLY A 65 12.52 1.75 5.94
C GLY A 65 12.69 0.53 5.04
N ARG A 66 13.27 -0.56 5.56
CA ARG A 66 13.63 -1.76 4.79
C ARG A 66 12.61 -2.89 4.87
N VAL A 67 11.55 -2.74 5.67
CA VAL A 67 10.55 -3.77 5.90
C VAL A 67 9.31 -3.56 5.03
N ILE A 68 8.88 -4.61 4.35
CA ILE A 68 7.61 -4.69 3.64
C ILE A 68 6.66 -5.61 4.40
N PRO A 69 5.59 -5.08 5.03
CA PRO A 69 4.55 -5.91 5.62
C PRO A 69 3.73 -6.64 4.54
N VAL A 70 3.54 -7.94 4.76
CA VAL A 70 2.66 -8.83 3.98
C VAL A 70 1.50 -9.22 4.87
N ILE A 71 0.30 -8.76 4.53
CA ILE A 71 -0.90 -8.83 5.37
C ILE A 71 -1.80 -9.94 4.87
N GLY A 72 -1.99 -10.92 5.73
CA GLY A 72 -2.82 -12.08 5.49
C GLY A 72 -4.24 -11.95 6.02
N ALA A 73 -5.09 -12.91 5.62
CA ALA A 73 -6.52 -12.90 5.91
C ALA A 73 -6.85 -12.97 7.41
N ASP A 74 -5.99 -13.57 8.24
CA ASP A 74 -6.25 -13.68 9.68
C ASP A 74 -6.23 -12.32 10.39
N LEU A 75 -5.51 -11.33 9.84
CA LEU A 75 -5.50 -9.98 10.40
C LEU A 75 -6.80 -9.20 10.09
N VAL A 76 -7.55 -9.63 9.07
CA VAL A 76 -8.73 -8.93 8.57
C VAL A 76 -10.00 -9.53 9.19
N SER A 77 -10.47 -8.91 10.27
CA SER A 77 -11.67 -9.33 11.00
C SER A 77 -12.79 -8.29 10.90
N VAL A 78 -14.04 -8.76 10.87
CA VAL A 78 -15.24 -7.93 10.75
C VAL A 78 -16.29 -8.35 11.77
N THR A 79 -17.19 -7.42 12.10
CA THR A 79 -18.38 -7.74 12.90
C THR A 79 -19.47 -8.27 11.98
N TYR A 80 -19.75 -9.57 12.05
CA TYR A 80 -20.77 -10.22 11.26
C TYR A 80 -21.74 -10.98 12.18
N ARG A 81 -23.04 -10.63 12.09
CA ARG A 81 -24.11 -11.20 12.93
C ARG A 81 -23.81 -11.12 14.44
N GLY A 82 -23.27 -9.97 14.89
CA GLY A 82 -22.95 -9.74 16.30
C GLY A 82 -21.70 -10.46 16.83
N ARG A 83 -20.93 -11.12 15.95
CA ARG A 83 -19.66 -11.78 16.29
C ARG A 83 -18.52 -11.14 15.51
N THR A 84 -17.35 -11.01 16.14
CA THR A 84 -16.11 -10.68 15.42
C THR A 84 -15.54 -11.97 14.81
N VAL A 85 -15.46 -12.02 13.48
CA VAL A 85 -14.96 -13.19 12.74
C VAL A 85 -14.02 -12.75 11.61
N PRO A 86 -13.13 -13.61 11.11
CA PRO A 86 -12.36 -13.32 9.90
C PRO A 86 -13.26 -12.98 8.72
N LEU A 87 -12.87 -11.98 7.92
CA LEU A 87 -13.67 -11.52 6.77
C LEU A 87 -13.97 -12.66 5.80
N MET A 88 -12.97 -13.47 5.47
CA MET A 88 -13.13 -14.60 4.55
C MET A 88 -14.09 -15.67 5.10
N GLN A 89 -14.17 -15.82 6.43
CA GLN A 89 -15.16 -16.71 7.05
C GLN A 89 -16.58 -16.13 6.94
N ALA A 90 -16.77 -14.83 7.18
CA ALA A 90 -18.08 -14.20 7.01
C ALA A 90 -18.59 -14.30 5.56
N VAL A 91 -17.68 -14.09 4.60
CA VAL A 91 -17.97 -14.26 3.15
C VAL A 91 -18.32 -15.72 2.85
N ALA A 92 -17.59 -16.69 3.39
CA ALA A 92 -17.88 -18.12 3.24
C ALA A 92 -19.27 -18.49 3.77
N GLU A 93 -19.63 -18.05 4.98
CA GLU A 93 -20.95 -18.27 5.58
C GLU A 93 -22.07 -17.66 4.72
N ARG A 94 -21.84 -16.47 4.15
CA ARG A 94 -22.79 -15.78 3.26
C ARG A 94 -22.93 -16.49 1.91
N LEU A 95 -21.84 -16.99 1.35
CA LEU A 95 -21.83 -17.80 0.13
C LEU A 95 -22.65 -19.07 0.33
N LEU A 96 -22.38 -19.85 1.38
CA LEU A 96 -23.15 -21.06 1.68
C LEU A 96 -24.65 -20.77 1.82
N GLN A 97 -25.00 -19.71 2.55
CA GLN A 97 -26.39 -19.30 2.72
C GLN A 97 -27.07 -19.00 1.38
N HIS A 98 -26.40 -18.29 0.47
CA HIS A 98 -26.94 -17.98 -0.86
C HIS A 98 -27.28 -19.24 -1.66
N TYR A 99 -26.48 -20.30 -1.49
CA TYR A 99 -26.67 -21.59 -2.16
C TYR A 99 -27.51 -22.59 -1.35
N GLY A 100 -28.15 -22.16 -0.25
CA GLY A 100 -29.00 -23.02 0.58
C GLY A 100 -28.24 -24.06 1.40
N ARG A 101 -26.92 -23.91 1.58
CA ARG A 101 -26.07 -24.75 2.43
C ARG A 101 -25.82 -24.06 3.78
N GLN A 102 -25.42 -24.83 4.79
CA GLN A 102 -25.12 -24.31 6.13
C GLN A 102 -23.73 -24.75 6.58
N PRO A 103 -23.00 -23.91 7.34
CA PRO A 103 -21.76 -24.32 7.98
C PRO A 103 -22.03 -25.37 9.07
N ALA A 104 -21.17 -26.38 9.16
CA ALA A 104 -21.19 -27.37 10.23
C ALA A 104 -20.19 -26.99 11.33
N PRO A 105 -20.53 -27.19 12.62
CA PRO A 105 -19.55 -27.05 13.70
C PRO A 105 -18.61 -28.27 13.73
N GLY A 106 -17.32 -28.04 13.53
CA GLY A 106 -16.26 -29.04 13.81
C GLY A 106 -16.06 -30.12 12.75
N THR A 107 -15.51 -31.27 13.17
CA THR A 107 -15.20 -32.41 12.31
C THR A 107 -16.46 -33.03 11.72
N PRO A 108 -16.42 -33.48 10.45
CA PRO A 108 -17.60 -34.01 9.78
C PRO A 108 -18.09 -35.28 10.49
N GLN A 109 -19.28 -35.22 11.09
CA GLN A 109 -19.99 -36.41 11.55
C GLN A 109 -20.56 -37.14 10.32
N ALA A 110 -20.39 -38.46 10.27
CA ALA A 110 -20.91 -39.28 9.17
C ALA A 110 -22.43 -39.07 9.04
N GLY A 111 -22.87 -38.49 7.92
CA GLY A 111 -24.28 -38.17 7.63
C GLY A 111 -24.69 -36.70 7.82
N ALA A 112 -23.80 -35.81 8.29
CA ALA A 112 -24.09 -34.38 8.36
C ALA A 112 -24.07 -33.73 6.96
N THR A 113 -25.09 -32.92 6.65
CA THR A 113 -25.24 -32.20 5.37
C THR A 113 -24.55 -30.82 5.36
N GLY A 114 -23.95 -30.41 6.48
CA GLY A 114 -23.29 -29.12 6.62
C GLY A 114 -21.84 -29.12 6.11
N VAL A 115 -21.36 -27.93 5.75
CA VAL A 115 -20.00 -27.73 5.21
C VAL A 115 -19.06 -27.34 6.34
N VAL A 116 -17.98 -28.09 6.54
CA VAL A 116 -16.95 -27.77 7.53
C VAL A 116 -16.08 -26.65 6.99
N LEU A 117 -15.98 -25.54 7.73
CA LEU A 117 -15.15 -24.39 7.38
C LEU A 117 -13.88 -24.41 8.23
N ARG A 118 -12.74 -24.73 7.62
CA ARG A 118 -11.45 -24.74 8.32
C ARG A 118 -10.98 -23.31 8.60
N PRO A 119 -10.44 -23.01 9.80
CA PRO A 119 -9.78 -21.74 10.07
C PRO A 119 -8.72 -21.43 9.02
N GLY A 120 -8.64 -20.18 8.54
CA GLY A 120 -7.73 -19.77 7.47
C GLY A 120 -8.09 -20.26 6.05
N HIS A 121 -9.00 -21.23 5.91
CA HIS A 121 -9.39 -21.85 4.62
C HIS A 121 -10.91 -21.82 4.34
N ALA A 122 -11.69 -21.09 5.14
CA ALA A 122 -13.14 -21.09 5.09
C ALA A 122 -13.73 -20.74 3.71
N LEU A 123 -13.17 -19.75 2.99
CA LEU A 123 -13.68 -19.38 1.68
C LEU A 123 -13.48 -20.51 0.66
N ASN A 124 -12.30 -21.12 0.63
CA ASN A 124 -12.02 -22.27 -0.22
C ASN A 124 -13.01 -23.41 0.05
N ASP A 125 -13.23 -23.76 1.32
CA ASP A 125 -14.14 -24.84 1.71
C ASP A 125 -15.59 -24.56 1.27
N ALA A 126 -16.04 -23.32 1.42
CA ALA A 126 -17.36 -22.90 0.95
C ALA A 126 -17.49 -22.93 -0.58
N VAL A 127 -16.45 -22.49 -1.31
CA VAL A 127 -16.44 -22.52 -2.77
C VAL A 127 -16.45 -23.96 -3.29
N CYS A 128 -15.59 -24.84 -2.76
CA CYS A 128 -15.61 -26.27 -3.09
C CYS A 128 -16.99 -26.90 -2.87
N ALA A 129 -17.68 -26.54 -1.79
CA ALA A 129 -19.00 -27.07 -1.50
C ALA A 129 -20.09 -26.58 -2.47
N VAL A 130 -19.94 -25.42 -3.12
CA VAL A 130 -20.95 -24.90 -4.06
C VAL A 130 -20.64 -25.21 -5.52
N LEU A 131 -19.38 -25.54 -5.85
CA LEU A 131 -18.92 -25.87 -7.19
C LEU A 131 -19.49 -27.18 -7.77
N ASP A 132 -20.13 -28.02 -6.95
CA ASP A 132 -20.89 -29.19 -7.43
C ASP A 132 -21.98 -28.79 -8.46
N ASP A 133 -22.50 -27.57 -8.37
CA ASP A 133 -23.50 -27.03 -9.31
C ASP A 133 -22.82 -26.25 -10.45
N ARG A 134 -22.38 -26.99 -11.49
CA ARG A 134 -21.65 -26.51 -12.69
C ARG A 134 -22.31 -25.36 -13.49
N ARG A 135 -23.52 -24.92 -13.12
CA ARG A 135 -24.26 -23.84 -13.80
C ARG A 135 -24.14 -22.48 -13.13
N ARG A 136 -23.43 -22.36 -12.00
CA ARG A 136 -23.42 -21.13 -11.18
C ARG A 136 -22.02 -20.55 -11.06
N ASP A 137 -21.93 -19.23 -11.22
CA ASP A 137 -20.70 -18.47 -11.05
C ASP A 137 -20.52 -18.03 -9.57
N PRO A 138 -19.63 -18.67 -8.80
CA PRO A 138 -19.40 -18.30 -7.41
C PRO A 138 -18.76 -16.91 -7.27
N TYR A 139 -18.05 -16.40 -8.27
CA TYR A 139 -17.32 -15.13 -8.18
C TYR A 139 -18.23 -13.93 -7.97
N ALA A 140 -19.32 -13.85 -8.74
CA ALA A 140 -20.30 -12.77 -8.58
C ALA A 140 -20.96 -12.80 -7.20
N THR A 141 -21.16 -13.99 -6.63
CA THR A 141 -21.74 -14.15 -5.29
C THR A 141 -20.75 -13.80 -4.20
N VAL A 142 -19.49 -14.22 -4.33
CA VAL A 142 -18.41 -13.85 -3.42
C VAL A 142 -18.20 -12.34 -3.42
N GLN A 143 -18.13 -11.71 -4.60
CA GLN A 143 -17.98 -10.26 -4.71
C GLN A 143 -19.13 -9.53 -4.03
N ARG A 144 -20.37 -9.96 -4.27
CA ARG A 144 -21.55 -9.36 -3.64
C ARG A 144 -21.50 -9.52 -2.12
N ALA A 145 -21.19 -10.72 -1.62
CA ALA A 145 -21.05 -10.98 -0.20
C ALA A 145 -19.96 -10.12 0.44
N LEU A 146 -18.81 -9.99 -0.22
CA LEU A 146 -17.70 -9.15 0.22
C LEU A 146 -18.12 -7.67 0.30
N ASN A 147 -18.73 -7.13 -0.76
CA ASN A 147 -19.19 -5.75 -0.80
C ASN A 147 -20.27 -5.50 0.26
N GLU A 148 -21.24 -6.40 0.41
CA GLU A 148 -22.26 -6.32 1.46
C GLU A 148 -21.60 -6.25 2.84
N ILE A 149 -20.71 -7.18 3.17
CA ILE A 149 -20.07 -7.22 4.49
C ILE A 149 -19.20 -5.99 4.73
N VAL A 150 -18.36 -5.60 3.76
CA VAL A 150 -17.46 -4.44 3.87
C VAL A 150 -18.23 -3.12 3.96
N GLN A 151 -19.34 -2.96 3.22
CA GLN A 151 -20.19 -1.76 3.29
C GLN A 151 -20.97 -1.69 4.61
N HIS A 152 -21.47 -2.80 5.13
CA HIS A 152 -22.15 -2.82 6.43
C HIS A 152 -21.16 -2.64 7.60
N CYS A 153 -19.86 -2.84 7.36
CA CYS A 153 -18.78 -2.47 8.28
C CYS A 153 -18.32 -1.01 8.14
N ALA A 154 -19.16 -0.11 7.59
CA ALA A 154 -18.77 1.24 7.18
C ALA A 154 -17.94 2.02 8.21
N GLU A 155 -18.12 1.80 9.50
CA GLU A 155 -17.20 2.23 10.56
C GLU A 155 -17.47 1.47 11.89
N PRO A 156 -16.44 1.22 12.72
CA PRO A 156 -15.02 1.48 12.46
C PRO A 156 -14.34 0.38 11.64
N LEU A 157 -13.33 0.77 10.83
CA LEU A 157 -12.41 -0.17 10.17
C LEU A 157 -11.70 -1.07 11.20
N PRO A 158 -11.21 -2.26 10.80
CA PRO A 158 -10.53 -3.16 11.72
C PRO A 158 -9.33 -2.50 12.41
N ALA A 159 -9.35 -2.44 13.74
CA ALA A 159 -8.31 -1.82 14.57
C ALA A 159 -6.87 -2.25 14.20
N PRO A 160 -6.57 -3.54 13.94
CA PRO A 160 -5.23 -3.94 13.54
C PRO A 160 -4.74 -3.27 12.24
N LEU A 161 -5.63 -3.03 11.27
CA LEU A 161 -5.24 -2.36 10.02
C LEU A 161 -4.97 -0.87 10.23
N LEU A 162 -5.76 -0.23 11.10
CA LEU A 162 -5.54 1.16 11.51
C LEU A 162 -4.21 1.31 12.27
N ASP A 163 -3.95 0.42 13.24
CA ASP A 163 -2.70 0.40 14.01
C ASP A 163 -1.48 0.22 13.09
N LEU A 164 -1.55 -0.69 12.13
CA LEU A 164 -0.48 -0.90 11.16
C LEU A 164 -0.24 0.36 10.29
N ALA A 165 -1.31 1.03 9.88
CA ALA A 165 -1.21 2.25 9.08
C ALA A 165 -0.53 3.41 9.83
N THR A 166 -0.50 3.39 11.17
CA THR A 166 0.22 4.40 11.98
C THR A 166 1.74 4.29 11.88
N VAL A 167 2.28 3.15 11.46
CA VAL A 167 3.73 2.95 11.28
C VAL A 167 4.15 3.54 9.93
N ASP A 168 4.39 4.84 9.89
CA ASP A 168 4.74 5.64 8.70
C ASP A 168 5.99 5.15 7.95
N ALA A 169 6.91 4.46 8.63
CA ALA A 169 8.07 3.81 8.03
C ALA A 169 7.71 2.68 7.04
N PHE A 170 6.52 2.07 7.14
CA PHE A 170 6.05 1.13 6.13
C PHE A 170 5.52 1.88 4.91
N ARG A 171 6.17 1.69 3.76
CA ARG A 171 5.86 2.42 2.52
C ARG A 171 5.26 1.53 1.44
N LEU A 172 5.68 0.27 1.41
CA LEU A 172 5.15 -0.74 0.51
C LEU A 172 4.46 -1.79 1.37
N PHE A 173 3.28 -2.21 0.96
CA PHE A 173 2.48 -3.23 1.60
C PHE A 173 2.10 -4.30 0.58
N VAL A 174 1.93 -5.53 1.05
CA VAL A 174 1.29 -6.58 0.27
C VAL A 174 0.05 -7.02 1.02
N THR A 175 -1.08 -7.14 0.33
CA THR A 175 -2.27 -7.80 0.85
C THR A 175 -2.51 -9.12 0.11
N THR A 176 -2.95 -10.13 0.84
CA THR A 176 -3.34 -11.44 0.28
C THR A 176 -4.86 -11.61 0.21
N THR A 177 -5.63 -10.61 0.63
CA THR A 177 -7.08 -10.61 0.54
C THR A 177 -7.57 -9.68 -0.57
N PRO A 178 -8.73 -9.96 -1.19
CA PRO A 178 -9.21 -9.18 -2.33
C PRO A 178 -9.98 -7.91 -1.92
N ASP A 179 -10.12 -7.62 -0.62
CA ASP A 179 -10.86 -6.47 -0.11
C ASP A 179 -10.03 -5.18 -0.03
N GLU A 180 -10.70 -4.03 0.12
CA GLU A 180 -10.09 -2.71 0.16
C GLU A 180 -9.79 -2.18 1.58
N LEU A 181 -9.96 -2.99 2.64
CA LEU A 181 -9.90 -2.49 4.03
C LEU A 181 -8.50 -1.99 4.42
N LEU A 182 -7.44 -2.63 3.93
CA LEU A 182 -6.06 -2.17 4.19
C LEU A 182 -5.80 -0.80 3.55
N VAL A 183 -6.19 -0.63 2.29
CA VAL A 183 -6.06 0.64 1.55
C VAL A 183 -6.85 1.74 2.26
N ARG A 184 -8.11 1.47 2.62
CA ARG A 184 -8.95 2.41 3.37
C ARG A 184 -8.36 2.78 4.72
N ALA A 185 -7.76 1.82 5.44
CA ALA A 185 -7.12 2.10 6.74
C ALA A 185 -5.90 3.00 6.59
N ILE A 186 -5.08 2.77 5.55
CA ILE A 186 -3.93 3.62 5.22
C ILE A 186 -4.40 5.02 4.84
N ASP A 187 -5.38 5.15 3.94
CA ASP A 187 -5.92 6.44 3.52
C ASP A 187 -6.55 7.20 4.69
N GLN A 188 -7.28 6.53 5.57
CA GLN A 188 -7.86 7.13 6.76
C GLN A 188 -6.78 7.70 7.70
N VAL A 189 -5.74 6.91 8.01
CA VAL A 189 -4.71 7.29 8.99
C VAL A 189 -3.70 8.29 8.40
N ARG A 190 -3.28 8.11 7.15
CA ARG A 190 -2.17 8.88 6.55
C ARG A 190 -2.62 9.99 5.62
N HIS A 191 -3.83 9.90 5.09
CA HIS A 191 -4.30 10.78 4.02
C HIS A 191 -5.63 11.47 4.37
N GLY A 192 -6.07 11.40 5.63
CA GLY A 192 -7.32 12.02 6.09
C GLY A 192 -8.56 11.48 5.38
N GLY A 193 -8.52 10.21 4.95
CA GLY A 193 -9.57 9.54 4.19
C GLY A 193 -9.53 9.79 2.68
N ALA A 194 -8.61 10.61 2.16
CA ALA A 194 -8.47 10.79 0.72
C ALA A 194 -7.81 9.57 0.06
N PRO A 195 -8.33 9.05 -1.06
CA PRO A 195 -7.80 7.86 -1.74
C PRO A 195 -6.49 8.17 -2.46
N LYS A 196 -5.38 8.16 -1.71
CA LYS A 196 -4.04 8.48 -2.21
C LYS A 196 -3.10 7.29 -2.22
N THR A 197 -3.43 6.24 -1.47
CA THR A 197 -2.68 5.00 -1.45
C THR A 197 -2.72 4.37 -2.83
N ARG A 198 -1.54 4.07 -3.38
CA ARG A 198 -1.48 3.48 -4.71
C ARG A 198 -1.75 1.99 -4.67
N GLU A 199 -2.71 1.56 -5.46
CA GLU A 199 -3.06 0.14 -5.59
C GLU A 199 -2.35 -0.46 -6.82
N ILE A 200 -1.67 -1.58 -6.61
CA ILE A 200 -1.01 -2.36 -7.66
C ILE A 200 -1.64 -3.74 -7.69
N LEU A 201 -2.09 -4.16 -8.86
CA LEU A 201 -2.87 -5.39 -9.02
C LEU A 201 -2.01 -6.41 -9.76
N HIS A 202 -1.70 -7.53 -9.11
CA HIS A 202 -1.17 -8.71 -9.79
C HIS A 202 -2.37 -9.56 -10.24
N VAL A 203 -2.65 -9.59 -11.54
CA VAL A 203 -3.79 -10.31 -12.13
C VAL A 203 -3.38 -10.82 -13.51
N PRO A 204 -3.25 -12.14 -13.74
CA PRO A 204 -2.71 -12.69 -14.99
C PRO A 204 -3.41 -12.21 -16.26
N ASN A 205 -4.74 -12.18 -16.24
CA ASN A 205 -5.59 -11.85 -17.41
C ASN A 205 -6.12 -10.41 -17.39
N LEU A 206 -5.40 -9.48 -16.78
CA LEU A 206 -5.78 -8.07 -16.74
C LEU A 206 -5.66 -7.40 -18.12
N PRO A 207 -6.60 -6.53 -18.53
CA PRO A 207 -6.41 -5.66 -19.69
C PRO A 207 -5.12 -4.84 -19.57
N THR A 208 -4.35 -4.74 -20.65
CA THR A 208 -3.02 -4.11 -20.65
C THR A 208 -3.05 -2.63 -20.25
N ASP A 209 -4.14 -1.91 -20.55
CA ASP A 209 -4.36 -0.51 -20.20
C ASP A 209 -4.69 -0.29 -18.73
N GLU A 210 -5.11 -1.33 -18.00
CA GLU A 210 -5.32 -1.33 -16.55
C GLU A 210 -4.06 -1.73 -15.77
N PHE A 211 -3.11 -2.44 -16.39
CA PHE A 211 -1.89 -2.88 -15.71
C PHE A 211 -1.05 -1.69 -15.23
N ARG A 212 -0.66 -1.73 -13.96
CA ARG A 212 0.21 -0.74 -13.33
C ARG A 212 1.25 -1.48 -12.48
N ASP A 213 2.47 -0.98 -12.48
CA ASP A 213 3.56 -1.39 -11.59
C ASP A 213 4.16 -0.12 -10.95
N LEU A 214 5.12 -0.28 -10.04
CA LEU A 214 5.95 0.82 -9.55
C LEU A 214 6.69 1.47 -10.73
N ALA A 215 6.55 2.78 -10.93
CA ALA A 215 7.44 3.52 -11.81
C ALA A 215 8.77 3.82 -11.09
N GLU A 216 9.84 4.05 -11.85
CA GLU A 216 11.16 4.37 -11.30
C GLU A 216 11.13 5.66 -10.45
N ALA A 217 10.34 6.66 -10.86
CA ALA A 217 10.14 7.89 -10.11
C ALA A 217 9.57 7.63 -8.69
N ASP A 218 8.72 6.61 -8.54
CA ASP A 218 8.09 6.31 -7.26
C ASP A 218 9.06 5.70 -6.26
N LEU A 219 10.08 5.01 -6.74
CA LEU A 219 11.13 4.42 -5.91
C LEU A 219 12.01 5.49 -5.26
N ALA A 220 12.05 6.70 -5.82
CA ALA A 220 12.78 7.85 -5.30
C ALA A 220 11.91 8.77 -4.41
N SER A 221 10.59 8.74 -4.58
CA SER A 221 9.67 9.50 -3.72
C SER A 221 9.76 8.99 -2.28
N SER A 222 9.74 9.89 -1.29
CA SER A 222 9.60 9.55 0.13
C SER A 222 8.13 9.49 0.61
N GLN A 223 7.19 9.94 -0.23
CA GLN A 223 5.76 10.04 0.09
C GLN A 223 4.92 8.90 -0.50
N LEU A 224 5.51 8.04 -1.34
CA LEU A 224 4.83 6.86 -1.87
C LEU A 224 4.37 5.95 -0.71
N THR A 225 3.07 5.67 -0.67
CA THR A 225 2.50 4.48 -0.03
C THR A 225 1.80 3.64 -1.09
N ALA A 226 2.19 2.36 -1.23
CA ALA A 226 1.59 1.46 -2.22
C ALA A 226 1.23 0.10 -1.62
N VAL A 227 0.12 -0.47 -2.09
CA VAL A 227 -0.39 -1.79 -1.71
C VAL A 227 -0.43 -2.68 -2.95
N LEU A 228 0.32 -3.78 -2.92
CA LEU A 228 0.22 -4.86 -3.90
C LEU A 228 -0.86 -5.85 -3.48
N TYR A 229 -1.86 -6.06 -4.33
CA TYR A 229 -2.82 -7.15 -4.23
C TYR A 229 -2.22 -8.40 -4.86
N LEU A 230 -1.67 -9.29 -4.03
CA LEU A 230 -0.92 -10.46 -4.50
C LEU A 230 -1.78 -11.46 -5.27
N PHE A 231 -3.04 -11.62 -4.83
CA PHE A 231 -4.01 -12.56 -5.40
C PHE A 231 -5.22 -11.85 -6.01
N GLY A 232 -4.98 -10.65 -6.56
CA GLY A 232 -6.01 -9.82 -7.18
C GLY A 232 -6.89 -9.07 -6.19
N LYS A 233 -7.76 -8.21 -6.73
CA LYS A 233 -8.70 -7.35 -6.00
C LYS A 233 -10.12 -7.66 -6.44
N ALA A 234 -11.06 -7.73 -5.51
CA ALA A 234 -12.45 -8.04 -5.79
C ALA A 234 -13.08 -6.98 -6.69
N ARG A 235 -13.61 -7.44 -7.82
CA ARG A 235 -14.33 -6.64 -8.82
C ARG A 235 -15.27 -7.54 -9.61
N SER A 236 -16.06 -6.95 -10.50
CA SER A 236 -17.12 -7.67 -11.21
C SER A 236 -16.60 -8.64 -12.28
N ALA A 237 -15.31 -8.55 -12.63
CA ALA A 237 -14.61 -9.55 -13.43
C ALA A 237 -13.91 -10.57 -12.52
N GLN A 238 -13.78 -11.83 -12.98
CA GLN A 238 -13.11 -12.95 -12.29
C GLN A 238 -11.58 -12.73 -12.22
N LEU A 239 -11.15 -11.74 -11.44
CA LEU A 239 -9.79 -11.20 -11.42
C LEU A 239 -9.20 -11.20 -10.00
N TYR A 240 -9.57 -12.17 -9.17
CA TYR A 240 -9.04 -12.38 -7.82
C TYR A 240 -9.24 -13.83 -7.36
N ALA A 241 -8.41 -14.32 -6.44
CA ALA A 241 -8.48 -15.71 -5.98
C ALA A 241 -9.57 -15.91 -4.91
N ILE A 242 -10.36 -16.98 -5.06
CA ILE A 242 -11.38 -17.41 -4.08
C ILE A 242 -11.20 -18.86 -3.61
N HIS A 243 -10.36 -19.65 -4.30
CA HIS A 243 -10.00 -21.01 -3.90
C HIS A 243 -8.53 -21.36 -4.20
N ASP A 244 -8.10 -22.55 -3.80
CA ASP A 244 -6.70 -22.99 -3.92
C ASP A 244 -6.23 -23.07 -5.39
N GLU A 245 -7.10 -23.47 -6.33
CA GLU A 245 -6.73 -23.52 -7.76
C GLU A 245 -6.43 -22.13 -8.35
N ASP A 246 -7.21 -21.09 -8.02
CA ASP A 246 -6.85 -19.70 -8.36
C ASP A 246 -5.51 -19.32 -7.73
N THR A 247 -5.32 -19.62 -6.44
CA THR A 247 -4.07 -19.27 -5.75
C THR A 247 -2.87 -19.92 -6.44
N LEU A 248 -3.01 -21.18 -6.90
CA LEU A 248 -1.99 -21.88 -7.70
C LEU A 248 -1.71 -21.15 -9.01
N GLU A 249 -2.73 -20.71 -9.74
CA GLU A 249 -2.56 -19.96 -11.00
C GLU A 249 -1.79 -18.65 -10.79
N TYR A 250 -2.13 -17.88 -9.74
CA TYR A 250 -1.42 -16.63 -9.43
C TYR A 250 0.04 -16.90 -9.04
N VAL A 251 0.29 -17.91 -8.22
CA VAL A 251 1.66 -18.28 -7.81
C VAL A 251 2.47 -18.77 -9.00
N HIS A 252 1.86 -19.57 -9.88
CA HIS A 252 2.47 -20.00 -11.12
C HIS A 252 2.85 -18.81 -12.01
N ASN A 253 1.93 -17.85 -12.19
CA ASN A 253 2.17 -16.63 -12.97
C ASN A 253 3.35 -15.82 -12.43
N LEU A 254 3.46 -15.65 -11.10
CA LEU A 254 4.61 -14.98 -10.47
C LEU A 254 5.93 -15.73 -10.70
N GLN A 255 5.91 -17.05 -10.68
CA GLN A 255 7.11 -17.86 -10.87
C GLN A 255 7.61 -17.85 -12.32
N SER A 256 6.67 -17.97 -13.25
CA SER A 256 6.95 -18.04 -14.69
C SER A 256 7.24 -16.67 -15.30
N HIS A 257 7.13 -15.58 -14.51
CA HIS A 257 7.20 -14.19 -14.99
C HIS A 257 6.18 -13.98 -16.12
N GLY A 258 4.95 -14.47 -15.87
CA GLY A 258 3.86 -14.44 -16.83
C GLY A 258 3.28 -13.05 -17.05
N SER A 259 2.11 -13.00 -17.69
CA SER A 259 1.46 -11.73 -18.03
C SER A 259 1.10 -10.92 -16.79
N ASN A 260 1.23 -9.59 -16.88
CA ASN A 260 0.78 -8.64 -15.86
C ASN A 260 1.38 -8.89 -14.45
N VAL A 261 2.60 -9.43 -14.37
CA VAL A 261 3.38 -9.48 -13.14
C VAL A 261 4.02 -8.10 -12.89
N PRO A 262 3.80 -7.47 -11.71
CA PRO A 262 4.44 -6.21 -11.35
C PRO A 262 5.92 -6.43 -10.93
N GLU A 263 6.77 -6.69 -11.93
CA GLU A 263 8.17 -7.09 -11.76
C GLU A 263 8.99 -6.15 -10.85
N ARG A 264 8.75 -4.83 -10.90
CA ARG A 264 9.47 -3.88 -10.05
C ARG A 264 9.03 -4.00 -8.59
N PHE A 265 7.74 -4.17 -8.33
CA PHE A 265 7.26 -4.45 -6.98
C PHE A 265 7.82 -5.79 -6.46
N ILE A 266 7.76 -6.85 -7.27
CA ILE A 266 8.32 -8.16 -6.89
C ILE A 266 9.84 -8.07 -6.66
N GLY A 267 10.56 -7.25 -7.43
CA GLY A 267 11.96 -6.93 -7.19
C GLY A 267 12.22 -6.28 -5.83
N LYS A 268 11.29 -5.45 -5.33
CA LYS A 268 11.37 -4.88 -3.97
C LYS A 268 11.19 -5.95 -2.90
N LEU A 269 10.26 -6.89 -3.08
CA LEU A 269 10.12 -8.03 -2.18
C LEU A 269 11.40 -8.87 -2.09
N ARG A 270 12.19 -8.95 -3.16
CA ARG A 270 13.47 -9.67 -3.19
C ARG A 270 14.63 -8.96 -2.50
N THR A 271 14.51 -7.66 -2.25
CA THR A 271 15.59 -6.80 -1.72
C THR A 271 15.29 -6.21 -0.34
N HIS A 272 14.05 -6.31 0.11
CA HIS A 272 13.57 -5.80 1.40
C HIS A 272 13.27 -6.95 2.37
N ASP A 273 13.38 -6.65 3.66
CA ASP A 273 12.99 -7.56 4.72
C ASP A 273 11.45 -7.71 4.71
N LEU A 274 10.95 -8.90 5.02
CA LEU A 274 9.51 -9.16 4.97
C LEU A 274 8.95 -9.37 6.37
N LEU A 275 7.81 -8.76 6.64
CA LEU A 275 7.03 -8.97 7.86
C LEU A 275 5.68 -9.60 7.48
N LEU A 276 5.56 -10.92 7.59
CA LEU A 276 4.37 -11.69 7.26
C LEU A 276 3.46 -11.74 8.48
N ILE A 277 2.27 -11.13 8.39
CA ILE A 277 1.34 -10.99 9.51
C ILE A 277 0.01 -11.67 9.16
N GLY A 278 -0.32 -12.75 9.86
CA GLY A 278 -1.60 -13.44 9.68
C GLY A 278 -1.78 -14.09 8.31
N CYS A 279 -0.68 -14.43 7.63
CA CYS A 279 -0.69 -15.17 6.36
C CYS A 279 -1.07 -16.63 6.61
N CYS A 280 -2.34 -16.98 6.42
CA CYS A 280 -2.88 -18.32 6.55
C CYS A 280 -2.57 -19.23 5.33
N PHE A 281 -1.35 -19.14 4.80
CA PHE A 281 -0.93 -19.97 3.68
C PHE A 281 -0.73 -21.42 4.13
N PRO A 282 -1.07 -22.41 3.28
CA PRO A 282 -0.56 -23.76 3.43
C PRO A 282 0.98 -23.75 3.56
N ASP A 283 1.54 -24.68 4.33
CA ASP A 283 2.98 -24.81 4.58
C ASP A 283 3.81 -24.70 3.29
N TRP A 284 3.45 -25.48 2.25
CA TRP A 284 4.16 -25.45 0.97
C TRP A 284 4.16 -24.07 0.31
N LEU A 285 3.05 -23.31 0.43
CA LEU A 285 2.92 -21.99 -0.17
C LEU A 285 3.75 -20.96 0.58
N THR A 286 3.81 -21.04 1.91
CA THR A 286 4.74 -20.21 2.70
C THR A 286 6.18 -20.46 2.29
N ARG A 287 6.60 -21.73 2.19
CA ARG A 287 7.96 -22.08 1.75
C ARG A 287 8.25 -21.54 0.35
N PHE A 288 7.29 -21.66 -0.56
CA PHE A 288 7.41 -21.15 -1.92
C PHE A 288 7.53 -19.63 -1.95
N PHE A 289 6.68 -18.92 -1.21
CA PHE A 289 6.70 -17.45 -1.14
C PHE A 289 8.03 -16.93 -0.55
N LEU A 290 8.53 -17.59 0.50
CA LEU A 290 9.85 -17.29 1.06
C LEU A 290 10.95 -17.54 0.03
N ARG A 291 10.89 -18.64 -0.72
CA ARG A 291 11.85 -18.90 -1.80
C ARG A 291 11.76 -17.85 -2.91
N LEU A 292 10.56 -17.50 -3.37
CA LEU A 292 10.33 -16.54 -4.47
C LEU A 292 10.84 -15.14 -4.12
N SER A 293 10.72 -14.77 -2.85
CA SER A 293 11.18 -13.48 -2.33
C SER A 293 12.65 -13.47 -1.93
N ASN A 294 13.42 -14.53 -2.17
CA ASN A 294 14.86 -14.58 -1.87
C ASN A 294 15.67 -14.80 -3.15
N GLN A 295 16.83 -14.16 -3.27
CA GLN A 295 17.72 -14.37 -4.42
C GLN A 295 18.58 -15.62 -4.23
N SER A 296 19.20 -15.79 -3.06
CA SER A 296 19.96 -16.99 -2.71
C SER A 296 19.10 -18.05 -2.00
N ARG A 297 19.70 -19.21 -1.71
CA ARG A 297 19.02 -20.31 -1.00
C ARG A 297 18.67 -19.87 0.43
N LEU A 298 17.54 -20.34 0.95
CA LEU A 298 17.12 -20.01 2.32
C LEU A 298 18.13 -20.45 3.39
N GLY A 299 18.81 -21.59 3.16
CA GLY A 299 19.82 -22.12 4.08
C GLY A 299 21.18 -21.42 4.00
N ASP A 300 21.32 -20.37 3.19
CA ASP A 300 22.55 -19.57 3.17
C ASP A 300 22.55 -18.58 4.34
N ASP A 301 23.47 -18.77 5.28
CA ASP A 301 23.61 -17.97 6.49
C ASP A 301 24.11 -16.53 6.23
N ARG A 302 24.59 -16.23 5.01
CA ARG A 302 25.09 -14.91 4.61
C ARG A 302 24.07 -14.06 3.87
N ARG A 303 22.79 -14.45 3.91
CA ARG A 303 21.71 -13.66 3.30
C ARG A 303 21.67 -12.25 3.92
N PRO A 304 21.50 -11.20 3.10
CA PRO A 304 21.39 -9.83 3.61
C PRO A 304 19.98 -9.47 4.06
N LYS A 305 19.00 -10.33 3.73
CA LYS A 305 17.56 -10.11 3.93
C LYS A 305 17.06 -11.02 5.04
N ARG A 306 16.22 -10.47 5.92
CA ARG A 306 15.55 -11.18 7.01
C ARG A 306 14.05 -11.31 6.74
N GLU A 307 13.45 -12.31 7.39
CA GLU A 307 12.01 -12.50 7.38
C GLU A 307 11.48 -12.61 8.80
N PHE A 308 10.31 -12.02 9.03
CA PHE A 308 9.64 -11.96 10.30
C PHE A 308 8.24 -12.53 10.09
N LEU A 309 7.95 -13.70 10.67
CA LEU A 309 6.64 -14.33 10.58
C LEU A 309 5.89 -14.13 11.89
N VAL A 310 4.60 -13.80 11.77
CA VAL A 310 3.69 -13.59 12.88
C VAL A 310 2.43 -14.41 12.61
N GLY A 311 2.16 -15.38 13.48
CA GLY A 311 1.03 -16.27 13.32
C GLY A 311 0.80 -17.16 14.54
N ASP A 312 -0.36 -17.79 14.56
CA ASP A 312 -0.76 -18.68 15.65
C ASP A 312 -0.18 -20.09 15.45
N PHE A 313 1.15 -20.20 15.53
CA PHE A 313 1.87 -21.47 15.42
C PHE A 313 1.85 -22.19 16.77
N CYS A 314 0.74 -22.88 17.06
CA CYS A 314 0.54 -23.60 18.31
C CYS A 314 1.25 -24.96 18.37
N ASP A 315 1.51 -25.60 17.22
CA ASP A 315 2.10 -26.94 17.15
C ASP A 315 3.64 -26.85 16.97
N PRO A 316 4.43 -27.33 17.95
CA PRO A 316 5.90 -27.40 17.80
C PRO A 316 6.34 -28.35 16.70
N ALA A 317 5.51 -29.33 16.34
CA ALA A 317 5.74 -30.26 15.24
C ALA A 317 5.25 -29.72 13.88
N ASP A 318 4.80 -28.47 13.82
CA ASP A 318 4.44 -27.81 12.57
C ASP A 318 5.61 -27.88 11.58
N GLY A 319 5.38 -28.56 10.45
CA GLY A 319 6.38 -28.80 9.43
C GLY A 319 6.96 -27.51 8.84
N LEU A 320 6.22 -26.39 8.88
CA LEU A 320 6.73 -25.09 8.49
C LEU A 320 7.77 -24.59 9.49
N ILE A 321 7.46 -24.63 10.79
CA ILE A 321 8.35 -24.16 11.86
C ILE A 321 9.65 -24.97 11.88
N VAL A 322 9.55 -26.30 11.82
CA VAL A 322 10.71 -27.20 11.74
C VAL A 322 11.55 -26.88 10.51
N PHE A 323 10.92 -26.57 9.37
CA PHE A 323 11.62 -26.18 8.16
C PHE A 323 12.36 -24.84 8.34
N LEU A 324 11.72 -23.82 8.90
CA LEU A 324 12.33 -22.49 9.07
C LEU A 324 13.52 -22.53 10.02
N GLU A 325 13.39 -23.21 11.16
CA GLU A 325 14.46 -23.34 12.15
C GLU A 325 15.72 -24.03 11.57
N ARG A 326 15.53 -24.97 10.63
CA ARG A 326 16.62 -25.76 10.04
C ARG A 326 17.17 -25.18 8.74
N PHE A 327 16.32 -24.61 7.90
CA PHE A 327 16.65 -24.24 6.52
C PHE A 327 16.43 -22.76 6.22
N SER A 328 16.00 -21.95 7.18
CA SER A 328 15.87 -20.49 7.04
C SER A 328 16.24 -19.78 8.34
N ARG A 329 17.50 -19.92 8.76
CA ARG A 329 17.99 -19.43 10.07
C ARG A 329 17.88 -17.92 10.29
N GLN A 330 17.70 -17.14 9.23
CA GLN A 330 17.47 -15.69 9.30
C GLN A 330 16.00 -15.30 9.45
N THR A 331 15.10 -16.28 9.37
CA THR A 331 13.67 -16.09 9.60
C THR A 331 13.36 -16.15 11.09
N SER A 332 12.77 -15.09 11.62
CA SER A 332 12.33 -15.00 13.01
C SER A 332 10.83 -15.25 13.09
N VAL A 333 10.37 -16.06 14.05
CA VAL A 333 8.95 -16.41 14.21
C VAL A 333 8.42 -15.86 15.54
N PHE A 334 7.36 -15.07 15.45
CA PHE A 334 6.52 -14.67 16.57
C PHE A 334 5.31 -15.60 16.60
N ARG A 335 5.17 -16.38 17.68
CA ARG A 335 4.01 -17.26 17.88
C ARG A 335 2.95 -16.50 18.67
N GLY A 336 1.75 -16.34 18.12
CA GLY A 336 0.64 -15.69 18.80
C GLY A 336 -0.26 -14.91 17.87
N SER A 337 -1.29 -14.29 18.45
CA SER A 337 -2.30 -13.53 17.72
C SER A 337 -1.67 -12.41 16.87
N PRO A 338 -1.90 -12.40 15.54
CA PRO A 338 -1.48 -11.31 14.66
C PRO A 338 -2.03 -9.94 15.12
N GLN A 339 -3.25 -9.90 15.64
CA GLN A 339 -3.89 -8.69 16.14
C GLN A 339 -3.16 -8.14 17.38
N ARG A 340 -2.81 -9.02 18.34
CA ARG A 340 -2.00 -8.63 19.52
C ARG A 340 -0.64 -8.10 19.10
N PHE A 341 0.01 -8.79 18.17
CA PHE A 341 1.32 -8.37 17.66
C PHE A 341 1.27 -6.96 17.05
N VAL A 342 0.27 -6.68 16.20
CA VAL A 342 0.15 -5.35 15.55
C VAL A 342 -0.19 -4.25 16.55
N ALA A 343 -1.08 -4.52 17.51
CA ALA A 343 -1.38 -3.56 18.58
C ALA A 343 -0.11 -3.22 19.38
N GLU A 344 0.71 -4.22 19.69
CA GLU A 344 1.96 -4.05 20.41
C GLU A 344 3.04 -3.34 19.57
N LEU A 345 3.16 -3.69 18.29
CA LEU A 345 4.01 -3.02 17.32
C LEU A 345 3.69 -1.52 17.26
N ALA A 346 2.42 -1.17 17.07
CA ALA A 346 1.98 0.22 16.98
C ALA A 346 2.17 0.99 18.31
N ARG A 347 1.92 0.33 19.45
CA ARG A 347 2.18 0.91 20.78
C ARG A 347 3.67 1.22 20.96
N ARG A 348 4.54 0.25 20.68
CA ARG A 348 6.00 0.37 20.79
C ARG A 348 6.59 1.36 19.78
N TRP A 349 6.03 1.41 18.56
CA TRP A 349 6.42 2.40 17.54
C TRP A 349 6.12 3.82 17.99
N ARG A 350 4.89 4.09 18.46
CA ARG A 350 4.49 5.41 18.98
C ARG A 350 5.30 5.84 20.20
N ALA A 351 5.71 4.91 21.04
CA ALA A 351 6.57 5.20 22.19
C ALA A 351 7.99 5.60 21.76
N ARG A 352 8.54 4.98 20.71
CA ARG A 352 9.86 5.29 20.14
C ARG A 352 9.85 6.56 19.27
N HIS A 353 8.73 6.80 18.60
CA HIS A 353 8.53 7.92 17.67
C HIS A 353 7.37 8.80 18.15
N PRO A 354 7.54 9.52 19.29
CA PRO A 354 6.52 10.45 19.72
C PRO A 354 6.33 11.50 18.61
N PRO A 355 5.08 11.83 18.25
CA PRO A 355 4.82 12.87 17.26
C PRO A 355 5.54 14.15 17.70
N ALA A 356 6.30 14.76 16.79
CA ALA A 356 7.11 15.93 17.08
C ALA A 356 6.27 16.98 17.83
N ALA A 357 6.63 17.22 19.10
CA ALA A 357 5.90 18.13 19.96
C ALA A 357 6.06 19.57 19.43
N GLY A 358 5.06 20.00 18.68
CA GLY A 358 4.91 21.35 18.15
C GLY A 358 3.44 21.64 17.85
N GLY A 359 2.55 21.40 18.82
CA GLY A 359 1.13 21.71 18.68
C GLY A 359 0.19 20.95 19.63
N LEU A 360 0.36 21.20 20.94
CA LEU A 360 -0.56 20.90 22.05
C LEU A 360 -0.75 19.43 22.48
N ALA A 361 -0.44 19.25 23.77
CA ALA A 361 -0.55 18.03 24.53
C ALA A 361 -1.99 17.51 24.64
N ALA A 362 -2.06 16.20 24.87
CA ALA A 362 -3.23 15.41 25.19
C ALA A 362 -4.28 16.13 26.04
N THR A 363 -5.51 16.15 25.54
CA THR A 363 -6.71 15.98 26.36
C THR A 363 -7.63 14.98 25.67
N ALA A 364 -8.13 14.06 26.48
CA ALA A 364 -8.93 12.92 26.09
C ALA A 364 -10.35 13.33 25.69
N VAL A 365 -10.94 12.53 24.78
CA VAL A 365 -12.37 12.33 24.49
C VAL A 365 -13.22 13.59 24.25
N ALA A 366 -13.57 13.84 22.98
CA ALA A 366 -14.97 13.92 22.52
C ALA A 366 -15.06 14.24 21.01
N THR A 367 -15.96 13.52 20.35
CA THR A 367 -16.55 13.73 19.04
C THR A 367 -16.76 15.20 18.62
N HIS A 368 -16.15 15.63 17.51
CA HIS A 368 -16.85 16.41 16.47
C HIS A 368 -16.03 16.49 15.18
N ALA A 369 -16.69 16.20 14.05
CA ALA A 369 -16.17 16.45 12.72
C ALA A 369 -15.88 17.94 12.52
N ALA A 370 -14.76 18.28 11.88
CA ALA A 370 -14.47 19.63 11.39
C ALA A 370 -13.99 19.58 9.92
N PRO A 371 -14.36 20.59 9.11
CA PRO A 371 -14.38 20.50 7.65
C PRO A 371 -13.02 20.78 6.99
N GLN A 372 -12.78 20.09 5.88
CA GLN A 372 -11.58 20.22 5.04
C GLN A 372 -11.41 21.67 4.52
N THR A 373 -10.26 22.29 4.77
CA THR A 373 -9.90 23.63 4.25
C THR A 373 -9.28 23.49 2.85
N GLN A 374 -9.86 24.17 1.86
CA GLN A 374 -9.27 24.35 0.53
C GLN A 374 -8.30 25.54 0.52
N ASP A 375 -7.19 25.38 -0.20
CA ASP A 375 -6.09 26.34 -0.34
C ASP A 375 -6.51 27.66 -1.02
N THR A 376 -6.29 28.82 -0.36
CA THR A 376 -6.85 30.10 -0.84
C THR A 376 -5.90 30.90 -1.75
N PHE A 377 -4.59 30.94 -1.46
CA PHE A 377 -3.61 31.72 -2.25
C PHE A 377 -2.39 30.88 -2.66
N PHE A 378 -1.80 31.16 -3.83
CA PHE A 378 -0.53 30.58 -4.30
C PHE A 378 0.51 31.69 -4.50
N ILE A 379 1.72 31.56 -3.94
CA ILE A 379 2.81 32.54 -4.08
C ILE A 379 3.90 32.00 -5.02
N SER A 380 4.12 32.65 -6.18
CA SER A 380 5.18 32.31 -7.13
C SER A 380 6.35 33.28 -7.00
N TYR A 381 7.58 32.78 -6.83
CA TYR A 381 8.76 33.62 -6.55
C TYR A 381 10.06 32.97 -7.07
N THR A 382 11.13 33.77 -7.21
CA THR A 382 12.47 33.22 -7.51
C THR A 382 13.20 32.84 -6.23
N ARG A 383 14.14 31.89 -6.31
CA ARG A 383 14.98 31.53 -5.14
C ARG A 383 15.67 32.72 -4.48
N ALA A 384 16.05 33.75 -5.24
CA ALA A 384 16.70 34.94 -4.70
C ALA A 384 15.74 35.79 -3.84
N ASP A 385 14.44 35.66 -4.09
CA ASP A 385 13.37 36.40 -3.42
C ASP A 385 12.71 35.58 -2.28
N PHE A 386 13.32 34.46 -1.89
CA PHE A 386 12.80 33.55 -0.87
C PHE A 386 12.44 34.26 0.44
N THR A 387 13.32 35.13 0.92
CA THR A 387 13.11 35.87 2.17
C THR A 387 11.89 36.79 2.10
N ALA A 388 11.68 37.43 0.94
CA ALA A 388 10.50 38.27 0.70
C ALA A 388 9.23 37.41 0.62
N ALA A 389 9.27 36.27 -0.07
CA ALA A 389 8.13 35.34 -0.15
C ALA A 389 7.71 34.80 1.24
N GLN A 390 8.69 34.42 2.08
CA GLN A 390 8.42 33.97 3.44
C GLN A 390 7.82 35.09 4.31
N THR A 391 8.31 36.32 4.16
CA THR A 391 7.77 37.49 4.86
C THR A 391 6.32 37.73 4.45
N LEU A 392 6.04 37.72 3.14
CA LEU A 392 4.69 37.88 2.62
C LEU A 392 3.74 36.80 3.14
N GLN A 393 4.17 35.54 3.19
CA GLN A 393 3.36 34.45 3.75
C GLN A 393 2.98 34.72 5.21
N LYS A 394 3.92 35.19 6.04
CA LYS A 394 3.66 35.54 7.44
C LYS A 394 2.64 36.68 7.55
N GLU A 395 2.77 37.71 6.72
CA GLU A 395 1.82 38.83 6.65
C GLU A 395 0.42 38.36 6.21
N LEU A 396 0.32 37.48 5.21
CA LEU A 396 -0.94 36.90 4.75
C LEU A 396 -1.60 36.06 5.86
N ARG A 397 -0.84 35.22 6.57
CA ARG A 397 -1.36 34.44 7.71
C ARG A 397 -1.88 35.34 8.83
N ALA A 398 -1.19 36.44 9.13
CA ALA A 398 -1.65 37.41 10.11
C ALA A 398 -2.99 38.07 9.73
N LEU A 399 -3.34 38.09 8.43
CA LEU A 399 -4.63 38.53 7.91
C LEU A 399 -5.71 37.43 7.90
N GLY A 400 -5.41 36.24 8.45
CA GLY A 400 -6.33 35.11 8.50
C GLY A 400 -6.47 34.38 7.16
N ILE A 401 -5.40 34.35 6.37
CA ILE A 401 -5.34 33.72 5.04
C ILE A 401 -4.59 32.40 5.13
N ASP A 402 -5.23 31.33 4.68
CA ASP A 402 -4.58 30.06 4.38
C ASP A 402 -3.93 30.15 2.99
N ALA A 403 -2.64 30.45 2.97
CA ALA A 403 -1.83 30.58 1.75
C ALA A 403 -0.92 29.35 1.56
N VAL A 404 -0.98 28.76 0.37
CA VAL A 404 -0.04 27.73 -0.09
C VAL A 404 1.22 28.41 -0.60
N TRP A 405 2.34 27.93 -0.09
CA TRP A 405 3.67 28.42 -0.38
C TRP A 405 4.54 27.22 -0.74
N PHE A 406 5.26 27.31 -1.84
CA PHE A 406 6.16 26.25 -2.30
C PHE A 406 7.60 26.72 -2.27
N ASP A 407 8.43 26.02 -1.50
CA ASP A 407 9.87 26.27 -1.50
C ASP A 407 10.58 25.53 -2.63
N HIS A 408 10.90 26.24 -3.71
CA HIS A 408 11.71 25.72 -4.81
C HIS A 408 13.16 25.35 -4.43
N THR A 409 13.58 25.58 -3.18
CA THR A 409 14.90 25.20 -2.63
C THR A 409 14.89 24.02 -1.66
N ALA A 410 13.71 23.48 -1.29
CA ALA A 410 13.61 22.20 -0.58
C ALA A 410 13.90 21.01 -1.52
N LEU A 411 15.10 21.00 -2.10
CA LEU A 411 15.57 19.97 -3.02
C LEU A 411 15.86 18.68 -2.23
N ARG A 412 14.92 17.73 -2.28
CA ARG A 412 15.28 16.31 -2.27
C ARG A 412 15.13 15.75 -3.69
N PRO A 413 16.09 14.94 -4.18
CA PRO A 413 16.02 14.39 -5.53
C PRO A 413 14.75 13.54 -5.74
N GLY A 414 14.04 13.71 -6.86
CA GLY A 414 13.03 12.73 -7.34
C GLY A 414 11.53 13.09 -7.26
N HIS A 415 11.13 14.35 -6.99
CA HIS A 415 9.72 14.77 -7.02
C HIS A 415 9.30 15.32 -8.40
N ASP A 416 8.08 14.98 -8.86
CA ASP A 416 7.40 15.68 -9.98
C ASP A 416 6.78 16.99 -9.47
N TRP A 417 7.67 17.90 -9.09
CA TRP A 417 7.29 19.23 -8.63
C TRP A 417 6.46 19.99 -9.66
N ALA A 418 6.66 19.75 -10.95
CA ALA A 418 5.94 20.43 -12.02
C ALA A 418 4.44 20.07 -12.00
N GLY A 419 4.11 18.79 -11.80
CA GLY A 419 2.72 18.33 -11.68
C GLY A 419 1.99 18.87 -10.44
N GLU A 420 2.68 18.91 -9.30
CA GLU A 420 2.13 19.46 -8.04
C GLU A 420 1.92 20.97 -8.10
N ILE A 421 2.90 21.69 -8.66
CA ILE A 421 2.79 23.14 -8.87
C ILE A 421 1.66 23.45 -9.85
N ALA A 422 1.57 22.74 -10.98
CA ALA A 422 0.47 22.91 -11.93
C ALA A 422 -0.90 22.58 -11.31
N ALA A 423 -0.99 21.56 -10.43
CA ALA A 423 -2.20 21.25 -9.69
C ALA A 423 -2.55 22.34 -8.66
N ALA A 424 -1.56 22.90 -7.97
CA ALA A 424 -1.76 23.97 -7.00
C ALA A 424 -2.17 25.29 -7.67
N ILE A 425 -1.59 25.64 -8.81
CA ILE A 425 -2.02 26.80 -9.63
C ILE A 425 -3.48 26.61 -10.08
N ARG A 426 -3.84 25.39 -10.52
CA ARG A 426 -5.23 25.04 -10.88
C ARG A 426 -6.22 25.15 -9.73
N ARG A 427 -5.80 24.83 -8.51
CA ARG A 427 -6.69 24.78 -7.33
C ARG A 427 -6.74 26.08 -6.54
N CYS A 428 -5.74 26.94 -6.65
CA CYS A 428 -5.69 28.18 -5.88
C CYS A 428 -6.80 29.16 -6.29
N TYR A 429 -7.29 29.92 -5.31
CA TYR A 429 -8.27 30.96 -5.58
C TYR A 429 -7.59 32.24 -6.11
N ILE A 430 -6.43 32.61 -5.57
CA ILE A 430 -5.62 33.75 -6.07
C ILE A 430 -4.17 33.32 -6.28
N PHE A 431 -3.60 33.69 -7.42
CA PHE A 431 -2.19 33.53 -7.79
C PHE A 431 -1.44 34.86 -7.59
N LEU A 432 -0.37 34.83 -6.80
CA LEU A 432 0.47 35.98 -6.40
C LEU A 432 1.89 35.84 -6.97
N PRO A 433 2.17 36.31 -8.20
CA PRO A 433 3.53 36.36 -8.72
C PRO A 433 4.30 37.51 -8.09
N LEU A 434 5.46 37.21 -7.49
CA LEU A 434 6.42 38.20 -7.00
C LEU A 434 7.32 38.65 -8.14
N ILE A 435 7.35 39.94 -8.40
CA ILE A 435 8.07 40.60 -9.48
C ILE A 435 9.18 41.44 -8.84
N SER A 436 10.40 41.26 -9.31
CA SER A 436 11.60 41.91 -8.79
C SER A 436 12.66 42.09 -9.88
N ALA A 437 13.68 42.89 -9.59
CA ALA A 437 14.88 42.97 -10.42
C ALA A 437 15.53 41.58 -10.62
N GLN A 438 15.38 40.66 -9.66
CA GLN A 438 15.88 39.28 -9.76
C GLN A 438 15.06 38.43 -10.73
N THR A 439 13.74 38.64 -10.81
CA THR A 439 12.92 38.02 -11.87
C THR A 439 13.30 38.56 -13.23
N GLU A 440 13.53 39.87 -13.34
CA GLU A 440 13.80 40.55 -14.61
C GLU A 440 15.20 40.25 -15.16
N ALA A 441 16.19 40.02 -14.30
CA ALA A 441 17.52 39.57 -14.71
C ALA A 441 17.55 38.13 -15.27
N ARG A 442 16.43 37.38 -15.19
CA ARG A 442 16.32 35.99 -15.61
C ARG A 442 15.23 35.80 -16.66
N ASP A 443 15.67 35.57 -17.90
CA ASP A 443 14.82 35.20 -19.03
C ASP A 443 14.30 33.76 -18.94
N ARG A 444 14.97 32.88 -18.17
CA ARG A 444 14.57 31.48 -17.95
C ARG A 444 14.55 31.11 -16.46
N GLY A 445 13.53 30.37 -16.04
CA GLY A 445 13.38 29.84 -14.68
C GLY A 445 12.01 29.20 -14.46
N TYR A 446 11.89 28.29 -13.48
CA TYR A 446 10.63 27.56 -13.21
C TYR A 446 9.42 28.49 -12.98
N PHE A 447 9.61 29.60 -12.27
CA PHE A 447 8.55 30.61 -12.07
C PHE A 447 7.99 31.18 -13.39
N ARG A 448 8.76 31.19 -14.49
CA ARG A 448 8.28 31.65 -15.81
C ARG A 448 7.25 30.68 -16.40
N GLU A 449 7.46 29.38 -16.21
CA GLU A 449 6.52 28.34 -16.61
C GLU A 449 5.22 28.46 -15.79
N GLU A 450 5.33 28.69 -14.48
CA GLU A 450 4.19 28.94 -13.59
C GLU A 450 3.39 30.17 -14.00
N TRP A 451 4.07 31.27 -14.34
CA TRP A 451 3.41 32.49 -14.79
C TRP A 451 2.70 32.30 -16.12
N THR A 452 3.27 31.49 -17.00
CA THR A 452 2.62 31.08 -18.25
C THR A 452 1.35 30.30 -17.94
N GLN A 453 1.44 29.25 -17.14
CA GLN A 453 0.28 28.42 -16.75
C GLN A 453 -0.81 29.24 -16.04
N ALA A 454 -0.44 30.14 -15.13
CA ALA A 454 -1.38 31.03 -14.47
C ALA A 454 -2.06 32.00 -15.47
N ALA A 455 -1.31 32.55 -16.43
CA ALA A 455 -1.88 33.38 -17.49
C ALA A 455 -2.85 32.58 -18.38
N GLU A 456 -2.56 31.31 -18.66
CA GLU A 456 -3.45 30.45 -19.43
C GLU A 456 -4.76 30.16 -18.68
N GLN A 457 -4.66 29.82 -17.40
CA GLN A 457 -5.80 29.56 -16.53
C GLN A 457 -6.67 30.80 -16.31
N ALA A 458 -6.07 31.99 -16.23
CA ALA A 458 -6.80 33.24 -16.13
C ALA A 458 -7.78 33.49 -17.29
N ARG A 459 -7.54 32.89 -18.47
CA ARG A 459 -8.47 32.96 -19.62
C ARG A 459 -9.76 32.18 -19.38
N GLN A 460 -9.77 31.23 -18.46
CA GLN A 460 -10.91 30.35 -18.16
C GLN A 460 -11.70 30.80 -16.92
N ILE A 461 -11.26 31.88 -16.25
CA ILE A 461 -11.88 32.37 -15.03
C ILE A 461 -12.57 33.71 -15.33
N GLU A 462 -13.90 33.70 -15.30
CA GLU A 462 -14.72 34.89 -15.47
C GLU A 462 -15.33 35.35 -14.13
N GLY A 463 -15.59 36.65 -14.00
CA GLY A 463 -16.33 37.20 -12.87
C GLY A 463 -15.58 37.28 -11.53
N ARG A 464 -14.26 37.03 -11.49
CA ARG A 464 -13.40 37.30 -10.33
C ARG A 464 -11.94 37.55 -10.72
N PRO A 465 -11.17 38.30 -9.92
CA PRO A 465 -9.73 38.36 -10.07
C PRO A 465 -9.09 37.00 -9.73
N PHE A 466 -8.07 36.61 -10.47
CA PHE A 466 -7.28 35.39 -10.25
C PHE A 466 -5.79 35.70 -10.06
N ILE A 467 -5.20 36.57 -10.88
CA ILE A 467 -3.79 36.97 -10.76
C ILE A 467 -3.72 38.36 -10.11
N VAL A 468 -2.88 38.50 -9.09
CA VAL A 468 -2.55 39.79 -8.45
C VAL A 468 -1.03 39.95 -8.43
N PRO A 469 -0.44 40.66 -9.41
CA PRO A 469 1.01 40.80 -9.49
C PRO A 469 1.55 41.73 -8.39
N LEU A 470 2.63 41.32 -7.74
CA LEU A 470 3.22 42.03 -6.61
C LEU A 470 4.67 42.40 -6.90
N VAL A 471 5.00 43.69 -6.90
CA VAL A 471 6.39 44.15 -6.98
C VAL A 471 7.01 44.18 -5.58
N ILE A 472 8.17 43.56 -5.41
CA ILE A 472 8.88 43.49 -4.12
C ILE A 472 10.14 44.36 -4.06
N ASP A 473 10.51 45.01 -5.17
CA ASP A 473 11.61 45.96 -5.22
C ASP A 473 11.26 47.23 -4.43
N ALA A 474 12.24 47.74 -3.68
CA ALA A 474 12.03 48.87 -2.77
C ALA A 474 11.82 50.20 -3.50
N ASP A 475 12.37 50.34 -4.70
CA ASP A 475 12.34 51.54 -5.56
C ASP A 475 11.16 51.57 -6.53
N TYR A 476 10.23 50.61 -6.44
CA TYR A 476 9.03 50.61 -7.25
C TYR A 476 8.11 51.80 -6.92
N ALA A 477 7.98 52.72 -7.88
CA ALA A 477 7.18 53.94 -7.75
C ALA A 477 5.83 53.87 -8.48
N GLY A 478 5.32 52.66 -8.77
CA GLY A 478 4.04 52.45 -9.46
C GLY A 478 4.13 52.34 -10.98
N ASN A 479 5.32 52.47 -11.57
CA ASN A 479 5.54 52.21 -13.00
C ASN A 479 6.14 50.81 -13.23
N ALA A 480 5.45 49.97 -13.98
CA ALA A 480 5.87 48.61 -14.31
C ALA A 480 6.70 48.50 -15.62
N ASP A 481 6.95 49.59 -16.34
CA ASP A 481 7.70 49.62 -17.61
C ASP A 481 9.12 49.03 -17.48
N ALA A 482 9.68 49.04 -16.26
CA ALA A 482 10.98 48.46 -15.96
C ALA A 482 11.00 46.92 -15.99
N TYR A 483 9.83 46.26 -15.98
CA TYR A 483 9.69 44.80 -15.94
C TYR A 483 9.19 44.25 -17.28
N GLN A 484 10.07 44.23 -18.28
CA GLN A 484 9.77 43.91 -19.67
C GLN A 484 9.49 42.41 -19.88
N LEU A 485 10.03 41.53 -19.03
CA LEU A 485 9.84 40.10 -19.15
C LEU A 485 8.56 39.60 -18.48
N VAL A 486 7.75 40.48 -17.88
CA VAL A 486 6.47 40.10 -17.27
C VAL A 486 5.43 39.77 -18.36
N PRO A 487 4.68 38.65 -18.25
CA PRO A 487 3.69 38.28 -19.25
C PRO A 487 2.69 39.40 -19.55
N PRO A 488 2.29 39.61 -20.82
CA PRO A 488 1.33 40.65 -21.20
C PRO A 488 0.00 40.58 -20.44
N ALA A 489 -0.41 39.38 -20.03
CA ALA A 489 -1.62 39.17 -19.23
C ALA A 489 -1.55 39.85 -17.84
N PHE A 490 -0.35 39.96 -17.27
CA PHE A 490 -0.12 40.55 -15.95
C PHE A 490 0.04 42.07 -16.07
N LEU A 491 0.71 42.56 -17.12
CA LEU A 491 0.89 43.99 -17.41
C LEU A 491 -0.44 44.76 -17.56
N ARG A 492 -1.54 44.06 -17.90
CA ARG A 492 -2.89 44.63 -17.97
C ARG A 492 -3.61 44.73 -16.61
N LYS A 493 -2.94 44.38 -15.50
CA LYS A 493 -3.49 44.39 -14.14
C LYS A 493 -2.83 45.50 -13.32
N HIS A 494 -3.50 45.93 -12.24
CA HIS A 494 -2.86 46.79 -11.25
C HIS A 494 -1.89 45.98 -10.39
N PHE A 495 -0.69 46.52 -10.21
CA PHE A 495 0.37 45.89 -9.44
C PHE A 495 0.29 46.33 -7.99
N GLY A 496 0.39 45.37 -7.07
CA GLY A 496 0.59 45.64 -5.65
C GLY A 496 2.06 45.93 -5.37
N HIS A 497 2.34 46.74 -4.35
CA HIS A 497 3.69 46.94 -3.85
C HIS A 497 3.84 46.26 -2.49
N ALA A 498 4.82 45.36 -2.39
CA ALA A 498 5.15 44.63 -1.17
C ALA A 498 6.67 44.62 -0.98
N PRO A 499 7.31 45.77 -0.68
CA PRO A 499 8.76 45.87 -0.58
C PRO A 499 9.29 44.85 0.44
N GLN A 500 10.24 44.02 0.00
CA GLN A 500 10.78 42.90 0.81
C GLN A 500 9.70 41.95 1.38
N GLY A 501 8.58 41.81 0.68
CA GLY A 501 7.47 40.95 1.09
C GLY A 501 6.52 41.57 2.12
N ARG A 502 6.63 42.86 2.43
CA ARG A 502 5.71 43.56 3.34
C ARG A 502 4.68 44.34 2.53
N PRO A 503 3.40 43.93 2.49
CA PRO A 503 2.38 44.63 1.73
C PRO A 503 2.23 46.09 2.18
N SER A 504 2.13 47.02 1.23
CA SER A 504 1.68 48.39 1.53
C SER A 504 0.26 48.38 2.11
N GLU A 505 -0.14 49.46 2.77
CA GLU A 505 -1.47 49.57 3.39
C GLU A 505 -2.59 49.36 2.36
N ALA A 506 -2.49 50.02 1.20
CA ALA A 506 -3.44 49.83 0.10
C ALA A 506 -3.50 48.38 -0.42
N LEU A 507 -2.35 47.68 -0.47
CA LEU A 507 -2.33 46.27 -0.85
C LEU A 507 -2.95 45.37 0.23
N ARG A 508 -2.70 45.68 1.51
CA ARG A 508 -3.29 44.95 2.64
C ARG A 508 -4.82 45.05 2.60
N GLU A 509 -5.37 46.25 2.39
CA GLU A 509 -6.82 46.46 2.24
C GLU A 509 -7.38 45.62 1.08
N ARG A 510 -6.71 45.66 -0.08
CA ARG A 510 -7.14 44.90 -1.25
C ARG A 510 -7.11 43.38 -1.02
N LEU A 511 -6.09 42.86 -0.33
CA LEU A 511 -6.01 41.45 0.03
C LEU A 511 -7.15 41.05 0.98
N VAL A 512 -7.50 41.92 1.94
CA VAL A 512 -8.64 41.71 2.84
C VAL A 512 -9.97 41.61 2.08
N GLU A 513 -10.19 42.47 1.09
CA GLU A 513 -11.37 42.39 0.22
C GLU A 513 -11.45 41.07 -0.54
N LEU A 514 -10.35 40.63 -1.15
CA LEU A 514 -10.30 39.38 -1.92
C LEU A 514 -10.66 38.15 -1.09
N ILE A 515 -10.30 38.13 0.19
CA ILE A 515 -10.64 37.05 1.11
C ILE A 515 -12.12 37.10 1.49
N ARG A 516 -12.67 38.30 1.71
CA ARG A 516 -14.10 38.45 1.99
C ARG A 516 -14.91 37.93 0.81
N ASP A 517 -14.54 38.31 -0.41
CA ASP A 517 -15.16 37.81 -1.64
C ASP A 517 -15.06 36.29 -1.76
N TYR A 518 -13.89 35.72 -1.47
CA TYR A 518 -13.68 34.26 -1.43
C TYR A 518 -14.64 33.57 -0.46
N ARG A 519 -14.73 34.08 0.78
CA ARG A 519 -15.57 33.49 1.84
C ARG A 519 -17.05 33.59 1.51
N LEU A 520 -17.49 34.73 0.96
CA LEU A 520 -18.89 34.92 0.54
C LEU A 520 -19.28 33.94 -0.58
N ARG A 521 -18.41 33.77 -1.59
CA ARG A 521 -18.66 32.83 -2.71
C ARG A 521 -18.60 31.36 -2.33
N ARG A 522 -18.04 31.02 -1.18
CA ARG A 522 -18.02 29.65 -0.65
C ARG A 522 -19.29 29.33 0.16
N GLN A 523 -20.02 30.35 0.59
CA GLN A 523 -21.26 30.22 1.37
C GLN A 523 -22.52 30.32 0.51
N ALA A 524 -22.41 30.93 -0.68
CA ALA A 524 -23.42 30.90 -1.74
C ALA A 524 -23.26 29.63 -2.59
#